data_AF-A0A952RBR1-F1
#
_entry.id   AF-A0A952RBR1-F1
#
_cell.length_a   1.000
_cell.length_b   1.000
_cell.length_c   1.000
_cell.angle_alpha   90.00
_cell.angle_beta   90.00
_cell.angle_gamma   90.00
#
_symmetry.space_group_name_H-M   'P 1'
#
loop_
_entity.id
_entity.type
_entity.pdbx_description
1 polymer ?
#
loop_
_entity_poly.entity_id
_entity_poly.type
_entity_poly.pdbx_seq_one_letter_code
_entity_poly.pdbx_strand_id
1 'polypeptide(L)'
;MSCINCGARVEGRVCRYCGTVRAPLESTSDEAEAIAELHRAIAEADSDSVRARILKHGPIPTDQDVLIDSGIRTAQLLDPERYTDDTPAAAIARIQAISMKLRLLSDGSGSAKRAADELEQRIERYRHDAKRESRAGVRAVIILVLLAIAIAFGVKQLFQ
;
A
#
# COMPACT_ATOMS: atom_id res chain seq x y z
N MET A 1 14.82 -22.27 -10.07
CA MET A 1 15.89 -21.24 -10.10
C MET A 1 15.78 -20.38 -8.85
N SER A 2 16.88 -19.79 -8.38
CA SER A 2 16.88 -18.85 -7.26
C SER A 2 16.57 -17.42 -7.75
N CYS A 3 15.94 -16.61 -6.89
CA CYS A 3 15.67 -15.20 -7.12
C CYS A 3 16.99 -14.41 -7.10
N ILE A 4 17.22 -13.56 -8.09
CA ILE A 4 18.43 -12.71 -8.14
C ILE A 4 18.53 -11.70 -6.99
N ASN A 5 17.39 -11.27 -6.45
CA ASN A 5 17.35 -10.24 -5.40
C ASN A 5 17.45 -10.83 -3.98
N CYS A 6 16.76 -11.95 -3.70
CA CYS A 6 16.69 -12.51 -2.34
C CYS A 6 17.19 -13.95 -2.19
N GLY A 7 17.65 -14.60 -3.27
CA GLY A 7 18.16 -15.98 -3.24
C GLY A 7 17.11 -17.08 -3.10
N ALA A 8 15.86 -16.74 -2.76
CA ALA A 8 14.79 -17.73 -2.56
C ALA A 8 14.47 -18.52 -3.83
N ARG A 9 13.99 -19.76 -3.69
CA ARG A 9 13.50 -20.55 -4.83
C ARG A 9 12.23 -19.90 -5.40
N VAL A 10 12.23 -19.66 -6.71
CA VAL A 10 11.10 -19.03 -7.42
C VAL A 10 10.44 -20.03 -8.36
N GLU A 11 9.12 -20.09 -8.24
CA GLU A 11 8.20 -20.82 -9.11
C GLU A 11 7.24 -19.75 -9.66
N GLY A 12 7.21 -19.55 -10.98
CA GLY A 12 6.51 -18.43 -11.62
C GLY A 12 7.42 -17.32 -12.16
N ARG A 13 6.79 -16.21 -12.55
CA ARG A 13 7.41 -14.98 -13.08
C ARG A 13 7.82 -14.02 -11.96
N VAL A 14 7.07 -14.01 -10.85
CA VAL A 14 7.31 -13.12 -9.71
C VAL A 14 7.79 -13.91 -8.49
N CYS A 15 8.85 -13.45 -7.85
CA CYS A 15 9.30 -14.03 -6.59
C CYS A 15 8.28 -13.76 -5.47
N ARG A 16 7.68 -14.81 -4.91
CA ARG A 16 6.69 -14.68 -3.82
C ARG A 16 7.22 -14.06 -2.52
N TYR A 17 8.53 -13.94 -2.35
CA TYR A 17 9.15 -13.43 -1.13
C TYR A 17 9.57 -11.96 -1.22
N CYS A 18 9.83 -11.48 -2.43
CA CYS A 18 10.33 -10.11 -2.61
C CYS A 18 9.69 -9.35 -3.77
N GLY A 19 8.84 -9.97 -4.59
CA GLY A 19 8.15 -9.33 -5.72
C GLY A 19 9.00 -9.17 -6.99
N THR A 20 10.29 -9.50 -6.97
CA THR A 20 11.18 -9.33 -8.13
C THR A 20 10.77 -10.25 -9.28
N VAL A 21 10.71 -9.70 -10.49
CA VAL A 21 10.47 -10.47 -11.72
C VAL A 21 11.71 -11.27 -12.10
N ARG A 22 11.50 -12.49 -12.58
CA ARG A 22 12.57 -13.41 -12.97
C ARG A 22 13.10 -13.17 -14.40
N ALA A 23 12.27 -12.66 -15.30
CA ALA A 23 12.59 -12.47 -16.71
C ALA A 23 11.90 -11.20 -17.25
N PRO A 24 12.37 -10.63 -18.37
CA PRO A 24 11.66 -9.57 -19.06
C PRO A 24 10.20 -9.96 -19.37
N LEU A 25 9.30 -8.98 -19.29
CA LEU A 25 7.89 -9.13 -19.65
C LEU A 25 7.72 -8.53 -21.04
N GLU A 26 7.62 -9.37 -22.07
CA GLU A 26 7.70 -8.94 -23.48
C GLU A 26 6.33 -8.69 -24.12
N SER A 27 5.26 -9.15 -23.46
CA SER A 27 3.88 -8.99 -23.94
C SER A 27 2.93 -8.52 -22.84
N THR A 28 1.81 -7.91 -23.24
CA THR A 28 0.71 -7.56 -22.32
C THR A 28 0.21 -8.78 -21.52
N SER A 29 0.21 -9.97 -22.14
CA SER A 29 -0.17 -11.21 -21.45
C SER A 29 0.82 -11.58 -20.34
N ASP A 30 2.12 -11.45 -20.59
CA ASP A 30 3.15 -11.70 -19.58
C ASP A 30 3.04 -10.71 -18.41
N GLU A 31 2.76 -9.44 -18.72
CA GLU A 31 2.52 -8.42 -17.71
C GLU A 31 1.30 -8.74 -16.86
N ALA A 32 0.17 -9.09 -17.48
CA ALA A 32 -1.05 -9.45 -16.77
C ALA A 32 -0.84 -10.67 -15.85
N GLU A 33 -0.15 -11.70 -16.33
CA GLU A 33 0.19 -12.89 -15.54
C GLU A 33 1.10 -12.54 -14.36
N ALA A 34 2.17 -11.76 -14.59
CA ALA A 34 3.07 -11.33 -13.53
C ALA A 34 2.37 -10.47 -12.46
N ILE A 35 1.44 -9.60 -12.86
CA ILE A 35 0.65 -8.80 -11.91
C ILE A 35 -0.33 -9.67 -11.13
N ALA A 36 -0.95 -10.67 -11.76
CA ALA A 36 -1.79 -11.64 -11.06
C ALA A 36 -0.99 -12.44 -10.02
N GLU A 37 0.21 -12.92 -10.39
CA GLU A 37 1.12 -13.60 -9.45
C GLU A 37 1.58 -12.68 -8.31
N LEU A 38 1.91 -11.42 -8.61
CA LEU A 38 2.30 -10.43 -7.60
C LEU A 38 1.20 -10.27 -6.55
N HIS A 39 -0.05 -10.06 -6.98
CA HIS A 39 -1.17 -9.87 -6.05
C HIS A 39 -1.51 -11.14 -5.28
N ARG A 40 -1.34 -12.33 -5.90
CA ARG A 40 -1.43 -13.60 -5.18
C ARG A 40 -0.38 -13.69 -4.08
N ALA A 41 0.88 -13.38 -4.39
CA ALA A 41 1.96 -13.38 -3.40
C ALA A 41 1.75 -12.39 -2.26
N ILE A 42 1.16 -11.21 -2.53
CA ILE A 42 0.78 -10.23 -1.50
C ILE A 42 -0.29 -10.81 -0.57
N ALA A 43 -1.30 -11.48 -1.13
CA ALA A 43 -2.40 -12.08 -0.37
C ALA A 43 -1.96 -13.27 0.48
N GLU A 44 -1.01 -14.06 -0.03
CA GLU A 44 -0.43 -15.24 0.64
C GLU A 44 0.77 -14.90 1.55
N ALA A 45 1.16 -13.63 1.65
CA ALA A 45 2.32 -13.22 2.44
C ALA A 45 2.10 -13.48 3.94
N ASP A 46 2.94 -14.33 4.51
CA ASP A 46 2.93 -14.71 5.94
C ASP A 46 3.21 -13.54 6.89
N SER A 47 3.82 -12.45 6.37
CA SER A 47 4.10 -11.28 7.17
C SER A 47 3.95 -9.99 6.38
N ASP A 48 3.65 -8.96 7.14
CA ASP A 48 3.58 -7.56 6.74
C ASP A 48 4.87 -7.06 6.07
N SER A 49 6.03 -7.43 6.63
CA SER A 49 7.33 -7.05 6.07
C SER A 49 7.62 -7.72 4.72
N VAL A 50 7.14 -8.95 4.53
CA VAL A 50 7.21 -9.66 3.24
C VAL A 50 6.26 -8.99 2.25
N ARG A 51 5.03 -8.66 2.65
CA ARG A 51 4.05 -7.97 1.81
C ARG A 51 4.56 -6.61 1.33
N ALA A 52 5.09 -5.79 2.23
CA ALA A 52 5.69 -4.50 1.90
C ALA A 52 6.88 -4.66 0.96
N ARG A 53 7.71 -5.70 1.12
CA ARG A 53 8.84 -5.99 0.22
C ARG A 53 8.37 -6.37 -1.18
N ILE A 54 7.36 -7.24 -1.28
CA ILE A 54 6.75 -7.64 -2.55
C ILE A 54 6.21 -6.41 -3.30
N LEU A 55 5.51 -5.52 -2.60
CA LEU A 55 5.00 -4.27 -3.20
C LEU A 55 6.12 -3.37 -3.74
N LYS A 56 7.24 -3.26 -2.99
CA LYS A 56 8.38 -2.40 -3.34
C LYS A 56 9.14 -2.85 -4.59
N HIS A 57 9.30 -4.16 -4.82
CA HIS A 57 10.05 -4.66 -5.98
C HIS A 57 9.18 -5.31 -7.07
N GLY A 58 7.86 -5.36 -6.86
CA GLY A 58 6.91 -5.86 -7.85
C GLY A 58 7.00 -5.10 -9.19
N PRO A 59 6.79 -5.76 -10.34
CA PRO A 59 6.84 -5.09 -11.64
C PRO A 59 5.83 -3.95 -11.75
N ILE A 60 6.16 -2.90 -12.50
CA ILE A 60 5.20 -1.88 -12.92
C ILE A 60 4.90 -2.12 -14.42
N PRO A 61 3.69 -2.57 -14.78
CA PRO A 61 3.35 -2.95 -16.15
C PRO A 61 3.43 -1.74 -17.08
N THR A 62 3.65 -1.95 -18.38
CA THR A 62 3.71 -0.90 -19.40
C THR A 62 2.39 -0.72 -20.12
N ASP A 63 1.60 -1.78 -20.24
CA ASP A 63 0.28 -1.73 -20.83
C ASP A 63 -0.70 -0.91 -19.97
N GLN A 64 -1.52 -0.08 -20.62
CA GLN A 64 -2.45 0.82 -19.93
C GLN A 64 -3.48 0.07 -19.10
N ASP A 65 -4.08 -0.98 -19.65
CA ASP A 65 -5.19 -1.68 -18.99
C ASP A 65 -4.65 -2.50 -17.81
N VAL A 66 -3.47 -3.09 -17.97
CA VAL A 66 -2.77 -3.79 -16.88
C VAL A 66 -2.30 -2.82 -15.78
N LEU A 67 -1.91 -1.59 -16.14
CA LEU A 67 -1.61 -0.52 -15.18
C LEU A 67 -2.83 -0.15 -14.34
N ILE A 68 -3.98 0.03 -14.97
CA ILE A 68 -5.22 0.37 -14.28
C ILE A 68 -5.62 -0.76 -13.32
N ASP A 69 -5.63 -2.01 -13.77
CA ASP A 69 -5.94 -3.17 -12.92
C ASP A 69 -4.97 -3.29 -11.73
N SER A 70 -3.66 -3.19 -11.98
CA SER A 70 -2.63 -3.19 -10.93
C SER A 70 -2.84 -2.07 -9.91
N GLY A 71 -3.19 -0.87 -10.38
CA GLY A 71 -3.49 0.28 -9.52
C GLY A 71 -4.71 0.05 -8.62
N ILE A 72 -5.82 -0.44 -9.20
CA ILE A 72 -7.06 -0.71 -8.47
C ILE A 72 -6.84 -1.76 -7.39
N ARG A 73 -6.16 -2.87 -7.71
CA ARG A 73 -5.84 -3.93 -6.76
C ARG A 73 -4.90 -3.46 -5.67
N THR A 74 -3.88 -2.69 -6.02
CA THR A 74 -2.94 -2.12 -5.02
C THR A 74 -3.67 -1.15 -4.08
N ALA A 75 -4.64 -0.39 -4.58
CA ALA A 75 -5.42 0.54 -3.76
C ALA A 75 -6.31 -0.16 -2.70
N GLN A 76 -6.63 -1.44 -2.87
CA GLN A 76 -7.34 -2.23 -1.84
C GLN A 76 -6.47 -2.49 -0.60
N LEU A 77 -5.15 -2.24 -0.69
CA LEU A 77 -4.23 -2.37 0.43
C LEU A 77 -4.12 -1.07 1.25
N LEU A 78 -4.86 -0.02 0.87
CA LEU A 78 -4.97 1.23 1.63
C LEU A 78 -6.13 1.14 2.62
N ASP A 79 -6.00 0.24 3.59
CA ASP A 79 -6.99 -0.01 4.62
C ASP A 79 -6.32 0.12 6.00
N PRO A 80 -6.62 1.21 6.76
CA PRO A 80 -5.98 1.47 8.04
C PRO A 80 -6.39 0.49 9.13
N GLU A 81 -7.54 -0.19 9.00
CA GLU A 81 -8.00 -1.20 9.96
C GLU A 81 -7.29 -2.55 9.72
N ARG A 82 -6.94 -2.83 8.47
CA ARG A 82 -6.35 -4.11 8.07
C ARG A 82 -4.83 -4.13 8.05
N TYR A 83 -4.19 -2.99 7.79
CA TYR A 83 -2.73 -2.91 7.64
C TYR A 83 -2.18 -1.75 8.46
N THR A 84 -1.52 -2.06 9.58
CA THR A 84 -0.90 -1.07 10.47
C THR A 84 0.62 -0.96 10.30
N ASP A 85 1.17 -1.67 9.32
CA ASP A 85 2.60 -1.84 9.08
C ASP A 85 3.14 -0.96 7.93
N ASP A 86 4.26 -1.35 7.30
CA ASP A 86 4.85 -0.68 6.14
C ASP A 86 4.06 -0.88 4.82
N THR A 87 3.07 -1.78 4.80
CA THR A 87 2.26 -2.16 3.64
C THR A 87 1.56 -0.96 3.03
N PRO A 88 0.83 -0.09 3.76
CA PRO A 88 0.20 1.08 3.18
C PRO A 88 1.21 2.05 2.57
N ALA A 89 2.37 2.25 3.20
CA ALA A 89 3.41 3.11 2.66
C ALA A 89 3.98 2.56 1.33
N ALA A 90 4.21 1.24 1.26
CA ALA A 90 4.65 0.57 0.04
C ALA A 90 3.57 0.61 -1.07
N ALA A 91 2.30 0.42 -0.71
CA ALA A 91 1.16 0.50 -1.62
C ALA A 91 1.02 1.92 -2.19
N ILE A 92 1.14 2.97 -1.36
CA ILE A 92 1.13 4.37 -1.79
C ILE A 92 2.24 4.62 -2.81
N ALA A 93 3.48 4.25 -2.50
CA ALA A 93 4.61 4.45 -3.41
C ALA A 93 4.39 3.77 -4.77
N ARG A 94 3.85 2.55 -4.75
CA ARG A 94 3.50 1.80 -5.96
C ARG A 94 2.37 2.46 -6.75
N ILE A 95 1.30 2.90 -6.09
CA ILE A 95 0.19 3.61 -6.73
C ILE A 95 0.69 4.92 -7.36
N GLN A 96 1.57 5.66 -6.69
CA GLN A 96 2.17 6.87 -7.25
C GLN A 96 2.98 6.58 -8.52
N ALA A 97 3.77 5.50 -8.54
CA ALA A 97 4.49 5.09 -9.74
C ALA A 97 3.53 4.71 -10.88
N ILE A 98 2.44 4.01 -10.58
CA ILE A 98 1.39 3.66 -11.55
C ILE A 98 0.69 4.91 -12.09
N SER A 99 0.24 5.82 -11.23
CA SER A 99 -0.40 7.08 -11.62
C SER A 99 0.53 7.93 -12.49
N MET A 100 1.81 8.03 -12.14
CA MET A 100 2.80 8.74 -12.95
C MET A 100 2.93 8.11 -14.34
N LYS A 101 2.99 6.79 -14.44
CA LYS A 101 3.08 6.09 -15.73
C LYS A 101 1.81 6.25 -16.57
N LEU A 102 0.63 6.16 -15.95
CA LEU A 102 -0.65 6.45 -16.61
C LEU A 102 -0.72 7.88 -17.16
N ARG A 103 -0.19 8.86 -16.42
CA ARG A 103 -0.08 10.25 -16.89
C ARG A 103 0.84 10.37 -18.10
N LEU A 104 1.96 9.64 -18.14
CA LEU A 104 2.87 9.63 -19.29
C LEU A 104 2.26 8.98 -20.54
N LEU A 105 1.34 8.02 -20.36
CA LEU A 105 0.61 7.38 -21.47
C LEU A 105 -0.58 8.23 -21.98
N SER A 106 -0.92 9.32 -21.29
CA SER A 106 -2.18 10.04 -21.49
C SER A 106 -2.23 11.00 -22.70
N ASP A 107 -1.26 10.93 -23.62
CA ASP A 107 -1.20 11.73 -24.86
C ASP A 107 -2.36 11.46 -25.85
N GLY A 108 -3.33 10.61 -25.51
CA GLY A 108 -4.54 10.39 -26.32
C GLY A 108 -5.74 9.73 -25.64
N SER A 109 -5.63 9.23 -24.40
CA SER A 109 -6.71 8.49 -23.73
C SER A 109 -7.22 9.21 -22.47
N GLY A 110 -8.49 9.63 -22.49
CA GLY A 110 -9.17 10.15 -21.29
C GLY A 110 -9.35 9.10 -20.20
N SER A 111 -9.10 7.81 -20.50
CA SER A 111 -9.18 6.70 -19.55
C SER A 111 -7.99 6.70 -18.58
N ALA A 112 -6.76 6.78 -19.11
CA ALA A 112 -5.54 6.75 -18.29
C ALA A 112 -5.48 7.92 -17.30
N LYS A 113 -5.84 9.12 -17.73
CA LYS A 113 -5.90 10.30 -16.87
C LYS A 113 -6.91 10.14 -15.74
N ARG A 114 -8.14 9.69 -16.05
CA ARG A 114 -9.18 9.46 -15.03
C ARG A 114 -8.76 8.42 -14.00
N ALA A 115 -8.14 7.33 -14.45
CA ALA A 115 -7.63 6.29 -13.55
C ALA A 115 -6.51 6.84 -12.65
N ALA A 116 -5.57 7.62 -13.18
CA ALA A 116 -4.53 8.26 -12.38
C ALA A 116 -5.12 9.20 -11.31
N ASP A 117 -6.09 10.04 -11.69
CA ASP A 117 -6.76 10.96 -10.77
C ASP A 117 -7.56 10.19 -9.68
N GLU A 118 -8.24 9.08 -10.03
CA GLU A 118 -8.94 8.24 -9.05
C GLU A 118 -7.97 7.61 -8.04
N LEU A 119 -6.85 7.08 -8.52
CA LEU A 119 -5.82 6.47 -7.68
C LEU A 119 -5.20 7.48 -6.70
N GLU A 120 -4.94 8.70 -7.16
CA GLU A 120 -4.44 9.78 -6.30
C GLU A 120 -5.47 10.21 -5.25
N GLN A 121 -6.75 10.29 -5.63
CA GLN A 121 -7.82 10.55 -4.67
C GLN A 121 -7.92 9.45 -3.60
N ARG A 122 -7.68 8.18 -3.94
CA ARG A 122 -7.64 7.10 -2.94
C ARG A 122 -6.51 7.28 -1.94
N ILE A 123 -5.32 7.66 -2.40
CA ILE A 123 -4.19 7.99 -1.50
C ILE A 123 -4.57 9.14 -0.56
N GLU A 124 -5.18 10.20 -1.09
CA GLU A 124 -5.53 11.37 -0.28
C GLU A 124 -6.61 11.06 0.77
N ARG A 125 -7.64 10.29 0.39
CA ARG A 125 -8.65 9.80 1.36
C ARG A 125 -8.00 9.00 2.49
N TYR A 126 -7.14 8.04 2.15
CA TYR A 126 -6.42 7.25 3.15
C TYR A 126 -5.59 8.14 4.10
N ARG A 127 -4.85 9.12 3.57
CA ARG A 127 -4.06 10.06 4.39
C ARG A 127 -4.92 10.92 5.30
N HIS A 128 -6.07 11.36 4.81
CA HIS A 128 -7.02 12.15 5.59
C HIS A 128 -7.56 11.33 6.77
N ASP A 129 -7.93 10.08 6.52
CA ASP A 129 -8.52 9.20 7.53
C ASP A 129 -7.48 8.78 8.59
N ALA A 130 -6.27 8.39 8.16
CA ALA A 130 -5.15 8.10 9.07
C ALA A 130 -4.79 9.31 9.97
N LYS A 131 -4.85 10.54 9.44
CA LYS A 131 -4.67 11.76 10.24
C LYS A 131 -5.81 12.00 11.24
N ARG A 132 -7.04 11.63 10.89
CA ARG A 132 -8.20 11.79 11.77
C ARG A 132 -8.11 10.84 12.97
N GLU A 133 -7.74 9.59 12.73
CA GLU A 133 -7.58 8.57 13.78
C GLU A 133 -6.46 8.91 14.76
N SER A 134 -5.29 9.30 14.26
CA SER A 134 -4.17 9.74 15.11
C SER A 134 -4.55 10.93 16.01
N ARG A 135 -5.29 11.92 15.47
CA ARG A 135 -5.79 13.04 16.27
C ARG A 135 -6.82 12.61 17.31
N ALA A 136 -7.69 11.65 17.00
CA ALA A 136 -8.66 11.12 17.95
C ALA A 136 -7.97 10.38 19.11
N GLY A 137 -6.95 9.55 18.81
CA GLY A 137 -6.13 8.88 19.82
C GLY A 137 -5.42 9.86 20.75
N VAL A 138 -4.76 10.88 20.18
CA VAL A 138 -4.10 11.93 20.98
C VAL A 138 -5.09 12.66 21.89
N ARG A 139 -6.28 13.00 21.39
CA ARG A 139 -7.33 13.65 22.22
C ARG A 139 -7.79 12.75 23.37
N ALA A 140 -7.97 11.46 23.13
CA ALA A 140 -8.36 10.51 24.17
C ALA A 140 -7.31 10.44 25.29
N VAL A 141 -6.02 10.40 24.95
CA VAL A 141 -4.92 10.41 25.93
C VAL A 141 -4.91 11.70 26.74
N ILE A 142 -5.07 12.87 26.09
CA ILE A 142 -5.14 14.17 26.78
C ILE A 142 -6.29 14.20 27.79
N ILE A 143 -7.48 13.74 27.39
CA ILE A 143 -8.65 13.69 28.27
C ILE A 143 -8.39 12.80 29.48
N LEU A 144 -7.82 11.60 29.28
CA LEU A 144 -7.48 10.68 30.37
C LEU A 144 -6.46 11.28 31.36
N VAL A 145 -5.44 11.97 30.85
CA VAL A 145 -4.43 12.64 31.69
C VAL A 145 -5.06 13.76 32.50
N LEU A 146 -5.90 14.60 31.88
CA LEU A 146 -6.61 15.67 32.60
C LEU A 146 -7.55 15.11 33.67
N LEU A 147 -8.23 14.00 33.39
CA LEU A 147 -9.12 13.34 34.34
C LEU A 147 -8.33 12.78 35.54
N ALA A 148 -7.18 12.16 35.30
CA ALA A 148 -6.31 11.66 36.36
C ALA A 148 -5.77 12.80 37.26
N ILE A 149 -5.40 13.93 36.67
CA ILE A 149 -4.98 15.13 37.41
C ILE A 149 -6.14 15.66 38.26
N ALA A 150 -7.34 15.77 37.70
CA ALA A 150 -8.53 16.24 38.41
C ALA A 150 -8.87 15.34 39.61
N ILE A 151 -8.81 14.01 39.44
CA ILE A 151 -9.01 13.05 40.52
C ILE A 151 -7.92 13.22 41.60
N ALA A 152 -6.65 13.34 41.23
CA ALA A 152 -5.56 13.51 42.20
C ALA A 152 -5.72 14.81 43.02
N PHE A 153 -6.11 15.92 42.39
CA PHE A 153 -6.40 17.17 43.08
C PHE A 153 -7.64 17.06 43.98
N GLY A 154 -8.72 16.42 43.52
CA GLY A 154 -9.93 16.21 44.31
C GLY A 154 -9.68 15.35 45.54
N VAL A 155 -8.92 14.25 45.39
CA VAL A 155 -8.48 13.41 46.52
C VAL A 155 -7.66 14.23 47.51
N LYS A 156 -6.68 15.01 47.04
CA LYS A 156 -5.85 15.84 47.92
C LYS A 156 -6.68 16.83 48.75
N GLN A 157 -7.71 17.45 48.19
CA GLN A 157 -8.59 18.37 48.93
C GLN A 157 -9.47 17.66 49.97
N LEU A 158 -9.86 16.41 49.74
CA LEU A 158 -10.68 15.64 50.69
C LEU A 158 -9.91 15.18 51.93
N PHE A 159 -8.58 15.10 51.85
CA PHE A 159 -7.70 14.64 52.93
C PHE A 159 -6.91 15.77 53.60
N GLN A 160 -7.20 17.05 53.29
CA GLN A 160 -6.66 18.24 53.97
C GLN A 160 -7.77 18.96 54.73
#